data_AF-A0A820LKG8-F1
#
_entry.id   AF-A0A820LKG8-F1
#
_cell.length_a   1.000
_cell.length_b   1.000
_cell.length_c   1.000
_cell.angle_alpha   90.00
_cell.angle_beta   90.00
_cell.angle_gamma   90.00
#
_symmetry.space_group_name_H-M   'P 1'
#
loop_
_entity.id
_entity.type
_entity.pdbx_description
1 polymer ?
#
loop_
_entity_poly.entity_id
_entity_poly.type
_entity_poly.pdbx_seq_one_letter_code
_entity_poly.pdbx_strand_id
1 'polypeptide(L)'
;NLYKTPTVYGWAGHHQVWLNGIHHHQYNGYICEFDINHIIEVFIDCDKKIIRLTNKTTSITHEINISPIECPFPWILYLGLYGSGDQVRLLFA
;
A
#
# COMPACT_ATOMS: atom_id res chain seq x y z
N ASN A 1 -10.43 9.41 11.89
CA ASN A 1 -9.12 9.79 11.31
C ASN A 1 -8.26 8.53 11.20
N LEU A 2 -8.71 7.57 10.38
CA LEU A 2 -8.19 6.18 10.37
C LEU A 2 -6.69 6.11 10.06
N TYR A 3 -6.18 7.01 9.21
CA TYR A 3 -4.80 7.01 8.71
C TYR A 3 -3.74 7.30 9.79
N LYS A 4 -4.13 7.76 10.97
CA LYS A 4 -3.20 8.09 12.07
C LYS A 4 -3.06 6.97 13.10
N THR A 5 -3.71 5.83 12.91
CA THR A 5 -3.56 4.73 13.86
C THR A 5 -2.22 4.01 13.62
N PRO A 6 -1.54 3.54 14.69
CA PRO A 6 -0.30 2.75 14.57
C PRO A 6 -0.43 1.47 13.76
N THR A 7 -1.65 1.06 13.42
CA THR A 7 -1.95 -0.13 12.62
C THR A 7 -1.98 0.15 11.12
N VAL A 8 -1.75 1.39 10.67
CA VAL A 8 -1.84 1.76 9.24
C VAL A 8 -0.50 1.61 8.56
N TYR A 9 -0.51 0.80 7.50
CA TYR A 9 0.62 0.52 6.63
C TYR A 9 0.16 0.56 5.17
N GLY A 10 0.96 1.16 4.29
CA GLY A 10 0.71 1.10 2.86
C GLY A 10 1.21 2.31 2.10
N TRP A 11 0.74 2.44 0.86
CA TRP A 11 1.12 3.49 -0.07
C TRP A 11 -0.08 4.33 -0.44
N ALA A 12 0.15 5.58 -0.79
CA ALA A 12 -0.84 6.46 -1.39
C ALA A 12 -0.27 7.15 -2.63
N GLY A 13 -1.09 7.96 -3.29
CA GLY A 13 -0.64 8.89 -4.31
C GLY A 13 0.41 9.88 -3.79
N HIS A 14 0.96 10.71 -4.67
CA HIS A 14 1.96 11.74 -4.32
C HIS A 14 3.20 11.19 -3.59
N HIS A 15 3.63 9.97 -3.94
CA HIS A 15 4.83 9.32 -3.39
C HIS A 15 4.81 9.14 -1.87
N GLN A 16 3.61 8.99 -1.28
CA GLN A 16 3.43 8.86 0.16
C GLN A 16 3.40 7.39 0.61
N VAL A 17 4.08 7.11 1.71
CA VAL A 17 4.05 5.81 2.41
C VAL A 17 3.62 6.04 3.84
N TRP A 18 2.71 5.21 4.33
CA TRP A 18 2.26 5.21 5.71
C TRP A 18 2.89 4.02 6.44
N LEU A 19 3.56 4.29 7.56
CA LEU A 19 4.17 3.31 8.43
C LEU A 19 3.75 3.64 9.86
N ASN A 20 3.06 2.72 10.53
CA ASN A 20 2.56 2.95 11.89
C ASN A 20 1.75 4.25 12.04
N GLY A 21 0.91 4.58 11.05
CA GLY A 21 0.12 5.81 11.05
C GLY A 21 0.93 7.11 10.89
N ILE A 22 2.22 7.00 10.61
CA ILE A 22 3.12 8.11 10.29
C ILE A 22 3.31 8.16 8.78
N HIS A 23 3.16 9.35 8.23
CA HIS A 23 3.37 9.62 6.81
C HIS A 23 4.86 9.87 6.53
N HIS A 24 5.38 9.23 5.48
CA HIS A 24 6.71 9.40 4.93
C HIS A 24 6.62 9.71 3.43
N HIS A 25 7.39 10.70 2.97
CA HIS A 25 7.50 11.00 1.54
C HIS A 25 8.69 10.24 0.94
N GLN A 26 8.48 9.56 -0.20
CA GLN A 26 9.49 8.81 -0.95
C GLN A 26 10.28 7.78 -0.11
N TYR A 27 9.63 7.18 0.90
CA TYR A 27 10.24 6.14 1.73
C TYR A 27 10.75 4.98 0.88
N ASN A 28 12.00 4.55 1.13
CA ASN A 28 12.70 3.53 0.34
C ASN A 28 12.63 3.75 -1.18
N GLY A 29 12.65 5.01 -1.62
CA GLY A 29 12.60 5.36 -3.04
C GLY A 29 11.24 5.11 -3.69
N TYR A 30 10.16 4.99 -2.91
CA TYR A 30 8.82 4.86 -3.46
C TYR A 30 8.47 6.05 -4.35
N ILE A 31 8.13 5.75 -5.60
CA ILE A 31 7.57 6.68 -6.56
C ILE A 31 6.21 6.11 -6.98
N CYS A 32 5.13 6.87 -6.74
CA CYS A 32 3.81 6.48 -7.20
C CYS A 32 3.75 6.51 -8.75
N GLU A 33 3.65 5.33 -9.35
CA GLU A 33 3.50 5.12 -10.81
C GLU A 33 2.10 4.59 -11.17
N PHE A 34 1.09 4.93 -10.37
CA PHE A 34 -0.28 4.55 -10.68
C PHE A 34 -0.79 5.37 -11.86
N ASP A 35 -1.27 4.67 -12.89
CA ASP A 35 -1.80 5.26 -14.11
C ASP A 35 -2.98 4.42 -14.62
N ILE A 36 -3.70 4.95 -15.61
CA ILE A 36 -4.85 4.30 -16.22
C ILE A 36 -4.46 2.92 -16.79
N ASN A 37 -5.30 1.92 -16.55
CA ASN A 37 -5.10 0.53 -16.95
C ASN A 37 -3.90 -0.18 -16.30
N HIS A 38 -3.21 0.42 -15.33
CA HIS A 38 -2.20 -0.29 -14.55
C HIS A 38 -2.84 -1.37 -13.66
N ILE A 39 -2.16 -2.51 -13.54
CA ILE A 39 -2.54 -3.57 -12.61
C ILE A 39 -1.59 -3.50 -11.42
N ILE A 40 -2.13 -3.16 -10.25
CA ILE A 40 -1.39 -3.11 -9.00
C ILE A 40 -1.69 -4.37 -8.20
N GLU A 41 -0.65 -5.14 -7.92
CA GLU A 41 -0.69 -6.30 -7.04
C GLU A 41 -0.23 -5.89 -5.65
N VAL A 42 -1.05 -6.18 -4.64
CA VAL A 42 -0.66 -6.08 -3.23
C VAL A 42 -0.55 -7.49 -2.69
N PHE A 43 0.65 -7.87 -2.28
CA PHE A 43 0.97 -9.16 -1.69
C PHE A 43 1.28 -9.00 -0.21
N ILE A 44 0.67 -9.86 0.60
CA ILE A 44 0.84 -9.91 2.05
C ILE A 44 1.56 -11.23 2.39
N ASP A 45 2.75 -11.12 2.96
CA ASP A 45 3.52 -12.27 3.44
C ASP A 45 3.60 -12.23 4.97
N CYS A 46 2.75 -13.01 5.63
CA CYS A 46 2.70 -13.04 7.09
C CYS A 46 3.95 -13.67 7.71
N ASP A 47 4.56 -14.64 7.02
CA ASP A 47 5.75 -15.36 7.51
C ASP A 47 6.98 -14.45 7.46
N LYS A 48 7.15 -13.76 6.33
CA LYS A 48 8.24 -12.78 6.15
C LYS A 48 7.94 -11.42 6.76
N LYS A 49 6.70 -11.19 7.20
CA LYS A 49 6.25 -9.93 7.78
C LYS A 49 6.51 -8.76 6.84
N ILE A 50 6.06 -8.90 5.60
CA ILE A 50 6.13 -7.84 4.60
C ILE A 50 4.77 -7.62 3.93
N ILE A 51 4.57 -6.37 3.50
CA ILE A 51 3.60 -6.06 2.46
C ILE A 51 4.41 -5.63 1.25
N ARG A 52 4.06 -6.15 0.08
CA ARG A 52 4.69 -5.83 -1.20
C ARG A 52 3.65 -5.26 -2.15
N LEU A 53 3.99 -4.15 -2.79
CA LEU A 53 3.22 -3.52 -3.84
C LEU A 53 4.01 -3.64 -5.14
N THR A 54 3.42 -4.29 -6.13
CA THR A 54 4.02 -4.46 -7.46
C THR A 54 3.09 -3.85 -8.50
N ASN A 55 3.58 -2.88 -9.27
CA ASN A 55 2.94 -2.51 -10.51
C ASN A 55 3.29 -3.56 -11.56
N LYS A 56 2.33 -4.41 -11.92
CA LYS A 56 2.56 -5.51 -12.88
C LYS A 56 2.82 -5.00 -14.30
N THR A 57 2.39 -3.78 -14.62
CA THR A 57 2.61 -3.16 -15.93
C THR A 57 4.05 -2.69 -16.09
N THR A 58 4.61 -2.01 -15.08
CA THR A 58 6.01 -1.51 -15.09
C THR A 58 7.02 -2.49 -14.50
N SER A 59 6.54 -3.56 -13.85
CA SER A 59 7.34 -4.50 -13.05
C SER A 59 8.04 -3.90 -11.83
N ILE A 60 7.75 -2.64 -11.49
CA ILE A 60 8.34 -1.97 -10.33
C ILE A 60 7.68 -2.48 -9.04
N THR A 61 8.50 -2.69 -8.02
CA THR A 61 8.10 -3.30 -6.75
C THR A 61 8.61 -2.49 -5.57
N HIS A 62 7.75 -2.30 -4.59
CA HIS A 62 8.06 -1.67 -3.32
C HIS A 62 7.64 -2.58 -2.17
N GLU A 63 8.43 -2.59 -1.11
CA GLU A 63 8.18 -3.42 0.07
C GLU A 63 8.24 -2.58 1.33
N ILE A 64 7.36 -2.90 2.26
CA ILE A 64 7.37 -2.40 3.64
C ILE A 64 7.46 -3.59 4.59
N ASN A 65 8.36 -3.49 5.55
CA ASN A 65 8.36 -4.40 6.69
C ASN A 65 7.23 -4.02 7.63
N ILE A 66 6.53 -5.01 8.13
CA ILE A 66 5.43 -4.83 9.08
C ILE A 66 5.81 -5.43 10.44
N SER A 67 5.46 -4.72 11.50
CA SER A 67 5.55 -5.27 12.85
C SER A 67 4.21 -5.92 13.20
N PRO A 68 4.12 -7.24 13.43
CA PRO A 68 2.88 -7.87 13.88
C PRO A 68 2.48 -7.44 15.31
N ILE A 69 3.39 -6.80 16.05
CA ILE A 69 3.10 -6.21 17.36
C ILE A 69 2.33 -4.88 17.19
N GLU A 70 2.71 -4.08 16.18
CA GLU A 70 2.11 -2.77 15.91
C GLU A 70 0.89 -2.88 14.97
N CYS A 71 0.87 -3.91 14.12
CA CYS A 71 -0.21 -4.24 13.19
C CYS A 71 -0.69 -5.70 13.38
N PRO A 72 -1.38 -6.00 14.50
CA PRO A 72 -1.89 -7.34 14.76
C PRO A 72 -3.04 -7.70 13.81
N PHE A 73 -3.24 -8.99 13.57
CA PHE A 73 -4.36 -9.51 12.80
C PHE A 73 -5.69 -9.41 13.57
N PRO A 74 -6.85 -9.30 12.86
CA PRO A 74 -7.03 -9.33 11.40
C PRO A 74 -6.74 -7.99 10.73
N TRP A 75 -6.33 -8.02 9.46
CA TRP A 75 -6.11 -6.81 8.67
C TRP A 75 -7.31 -6.47 7.81
N ILE A 76 -7.47 -5.16 7.57
CA ILE A 76 -8.51 -4.61 6.71
C ILE A 76 -7.81 -3.91 5.55
N LEU A 77 -8.16 -4.29 4.33
CA LEU A 77 -7.73 -3.56 3.15
C LEU A 77 -8.56 -2.28 3.03
N TYR A 78 -7.89 -1.12 3.08
CA TYR A 78 -8.50 0.18 2.84
C TYR A 78 -8.05 0.73 1.50
N LEU A 79 -9.00 1.04 0.61
CA LEU A 79 -8.74 1.66 -0.69
C LEU A 79 -9.35 3.06 -0.70
N GLY A 80 -8.49 4.08 -0.80
CA GLY A 80 -8.90 5.46 -0.98
C GLY A 80 -8.85 5.84 -2.46
N LEU A 81 -9.99 6.25 -3.01
CA LEU A 81 -10.11 6.85 -4.35
C LEU A 81 -10.23 8.36 -4.16
N TYR A 82 -9.35 9.13 -4.79
CA TYR A 82 -9.25 10.58 -4.54
C TYR A 82 -9.70 11.40 -5.75
N GLY A 83 -9.43 10.91 -6.96
CA GLY A 83 -9.83 11.54 -8.20
C GLY A 83 -11.31 11.37 -8.49
N SER A 84 -11.92 12.42 -9.06
CA SER A 84 -13.28 12.33 -9.59
C SER A 84 -13.30 11.34 -10.75
N GLY A 85 -14.09 10.27 -10.61
CA GLY A 85 -14.17 9.22 -11.62
C GLY A 85 -13.14 8.10 -11.48
N ASP A 86 -12.35 8.09 -10.41
CA ASP A 86 -11.50 6.95 -10.07
C ASP A 86 -12.35 5.67 -9.99
N GLN A 87 -11.88 4.62 -10.65
CA GLN A 87 -12.51 3.31 -10.65
C GLN A 87 -11.47 2.26 -10.38
N VAL A 88 -11.81 1.31 -9.52
CA VAL A 88 -10.98 0.14 -9.23
C VAL A 88 -11.81 -1.12 -9.41
N ARG A 89 -11.18 -2.15 -9.96
CA ARG A 89 -11.72 -3.51 -10.01
C ARG A 89 -10.82 -4.39 -9.16
N LEU A 90 -11.38 -4.98 -8.13
CA LEU A 90 -10.69 -5.99 -7.33
C LEU A 90 -10.63 -7.30 -8.11
N LEU A 91 -9.41 -7.85 -8.22
CA LEU A 91 -9.15 -9.16 -8.80
C LEU A 91 -8.66 -10.05 -7.66
N PHE A 92 -9.35 -11.16 -7.43
CA PHE A 92 -8.93 -12.18 -6.46
C PHE A 92 -8.11 -13.23 -7.21
N ALA A 93 -6.94 -13.55 -6.66
CA ALA A 93 -6.04 -14.58 -7.16
C ALA A 93 -6.21 -15.87 -6.34
#